data_AF-W1I3X2-F1
#
_entry.id   AF-W1I3X2-F1
#
_cell.length_a   1.000
_cell.length_b   1.000
_cell.length_c   1.000
_cell.angle_alpha   90.00
_cell.angle_beta   90.00
_cell.angle_gamma   90.00
#
_symmetry.space_group_name_H-M   'P 1'
#
loop_
_entity.id
_entity.type
_entity.pdbx_description
1 polymer ?
#
loop_
_entity_poly.entity_id
_entity_poly.type
_entity_poly.pdbx_seq_one_letter_code
_entity_poly.pdbx_strand_id
1 'polypeptide(L)'
;MNNGIRKAVYEKINQVTDSTTGEVIREESEIVMSKETEPDFIKLYLDCVCTFNGLNKALSPILVAFCSYMTWADNEHKRQLIWMNKLTKQGVADKLGIGIDRVNKALKDIVNSDIFRKIEGVRGCYEVNPYIIARGKWPDIKRLRANFDFTNGTIEPIIEEKEISEYE
;
A
#
# COMPACT_ATOMS: atom_id res chain seq x y z
N MET A 1 33.10 18.95 -13.17
CA MET A 1 33.26 18.28 -11.85
C MET A 1 31.87 18.06 -11.28
N ASN A 2 31.43 16.81 -11.16
CA ASN A 2 30.27 16.47 -10.34
C ASN A 2 30.55 15.11 -9.70
N ASN A 3 30.72 15.13 -8.38
CA ASN A 3 31.07 13.97 -7.56
C ASN A 3 29.93 12.96 -7.62
N GLY A 4 30.13 11.87 -8.36
CA GLY A 4 29.34 10.66 -8.18
C GLY A 4 29.59 10.13 -6.78
N ILE A 5 28.57 10.20 -5.93
CA ILE A 5 28.57 9.64 -4.58
C ILE A 5 28.84 8.14 -4.74
N ARG A 6 30.07 7.72 -4.46
CA ARG A 6 30.47 6.31 -4.46
C ARG A 6 29.75 5.65 -3.28
N LYS A 7 28.77 4.80 -3.59
CA LYS A 7 28.07 3.99 -2.61
C LYS A 7 29.09 3.11 -1.90
N ALA A 8 29.11 3.18 -0.58
CA ALA A 8 30.04 2.38 0.18
C ALA A 8 29.55 0.92 0.20
N VAL A 9 30.28 0.09 -0.54
CA VAL A 9 30.20 -1.37 -0.49
C VAL A 9 31.21 -1.77 0.57
N TYR A 10 30.77 -2.44 1.62
CA TYR A 10 31.69 -3.02 2.58
C TYR A 10 31.52 -4.52 2.54
N GLU A 11 32.61 -5.20 2.23
CA GLU A 11 32.73 -6.64 2.34
C GLU A 11 33.12 -6.96 3.78
N LYS A 12 32.29 -7.74 4.48
CA LYS A 12 32.65 -8.26 5.79
C LYS A 12 33.23 -9.65 5.60
N ILE A 13 34.54 -9.76 5.77
CA ILE A 13 35.27 -11.03 5.74
C ILE A 13 35.41 -11.50 7.18
N ASN A 14 34.77 -12.61 7.53
CA ASN A 14 35.05 -13.32 8.77
C ASN A 14 36.03 -14.45 8.45
N GLN A 15 37.27 -14.30 8.92
CA GLN A 15 38.35 -15.26 8.68
C GLN A 15 38.70 -15.98 9.98
N VAL A 16 38.69 -17.31 9.96
CA VAL A 16 39.21 -18.15 11.05
C VAL A 16 40.52 -18.77 10.59
N THR A 17 41.61 -18.43 11.27
CA THR A 17 42.98 -18.89 10.96
C THR A 17 43.54 -19.78 12.06
N ASP A 18 44.33 -20.76 11.65
CA ASP A 18 45.13 -21.59 12.54
C ASP A 18 46.19 -20.74 13.25
N SER A 19 46.23 -20.81 14.58
CA SER A 19 47.12 -19.98 15.41
C SER A 19 48.60 -20.33 15.29
N THR A 20 48.94 -21.48 14.70
CA THR A 20 50.30 -22.02 14.66
C THR A 20 50.86 -21.99 13.24
N THR A 21 50.05 -22.27 12.22
CA THR A 21 50.50 -22.29 10.81
C THR A 21 50.12 -21.03 10.04
N GLY A 22 49.15 -20.26 10.54
CA GLY A 22 48.57 -19.13 9.82
C GLY A 22 47.68 -19.55 8.64
N GLU A 23 47.40 -20.85 8.47
CA GLU A 23 46.51 -21.33 7.42
C GLU A 23 45.06 -20.92 7.69
N VAL A 24 44.35 -20.53 6.63
CA VAL A 24 42.94 -20.15 6.72
C VAL A 24 42.08 -21.41 6.75
N ILE A 25 41.40 -21.61 7.88
CA ILE A 25 40.56 -22.79 8.11
C ILE A 25 39.15 -22.56 7.52
N ARG A 26 38.65 -21.32 7.56
CA ARG A 26 37.34 -20.93 7.02
C ARG A 26 37.28 -19.45 6.70
N GLU A 27 36.67 -19.12 5.56
CA GLU A 27 36.41 -17.76 5.12
C GLU A 27 34.93 -17.62 4.76
N GLU A 28 34.23 -16.66 5.36
CA GLU A 28 32.87 -16.28 5.01
C GLU A 28 32.83 -14.81 4.57
N SER A 29 32.37 -14.57 3.34
CA SER A 29 32.18 -13.23 2.79
C SER A 29 30.69 -12.87 2.77
N GLU A 30 30.35 -11.77 3.44
CA GLU A 30 29.00 -11.20 3.43
C GLU A 30 29.02 -9.86 2.68
N ILE A 31 28.34 -9.81 1.53
CA ILE A 31 28.20 -8.59 0.72
C ILE A 31 26.96 -7.82 1.18
N VAL A 32 27.16 -6.78 1.98
CA VAL A 32 26.07 -5.92 2.45
C VAL A 32 25.91 -4.74 1.49
N MET A 33 24.90 -4.79 0.63
CA MET A 33 24.57 -3.69 -0.27
C MET A 33 23.62 -2.69 0.41
N SER A 34 24.09 -1.47 0.65
CA SER A 34 23.22 -0.33 0.94
C SER A 34 22.31 -0.08 -0.28
N LYS A 35 21.06 -0.52 -0.22
CA LYS A 35 20.04 -0.13 -1.19
C LYS A 35 19.46 1.18 -0.67
N GLU A 36 19.64 2.28 -1.42
CA GLU A 36 18.79 3.45 -1.22
C GLU A 36 17.38 2.96 -1.49
N THR A 37 16.64 2.73 -0.41
CA THR A 37 15.21 2.43 -0.48
C THR A 37 14.53 3.67 -1.00
N GLU A 38 13.96 3.58 -2.19
CA GLU A 38 13.05 4.60 -2.72
C GLU A 38 12.06 4.97 -1.61
N PRO A 39 11.87 6.27 -1.31
CA PRO A 39 10.91 6.69 -0.30
C PRO A 39 9.55 6.11 -0.63
N ASP A 40 8.78 5.75 0.39
CA ASP A 40 7.49 5.12 0.18
C ASP A 40 6.57 6.00 -0.71
N PHE A 41 6.16 5.47 -1.86
CA PHE A 41 5.36 6.18 -2.85
C PHE A 41 4.18 5.32 -3.33
N ILE A 42 3.14 5.98 -3.85
CA ILE A 42 1.95 5.34 -4.42
C ILE A 42 2.00 5.51 -5.93
N LYS A 43 2.16 4.42 -6.71
CA LYS A 43 2.14 4.46 -8.17
C LYS A 43 0.72 4.19 -8.68
N LEU A 44 0.06 5.19 -9.27
CA LEU A 44 -1.32 5.08 -9.75
C LEU A 44 -1.41 5.43 -11.25
N TYR A 45 -1.88 4.48 -12.06
CA TYR A 45 -2.24 4.73 -13.46
C TYR A 45 -3.74 5.07 -13.53
N LEU A 46 -4.09 6.27 -13.08
CA LEU A 46 -5.47 6.67 -12.79
C LEU A 46 -6.38 6.65 -14.02
N ASP A 47 -5.90 7.12 -15.17
CA ASP A 47 -6.69 7.10 -16.40
C ASP A 47 -6.95 5.68 -16.90
N CYS A 48 -5.99 4.76 -16.65
CA CYS A 48 -6.15 3.34 -16.93
C CYS A 48 -7.20 2.76 -15.98
N VAL A 49 -7.04 2.97 -14.67
CA VAL A 49 -7.97 2.52 -13.63
C VAL A 49 -9.40 3.01 -13.88
N CYS A 50 -9.57 4.30 -14.20
CA CYS A 50 -10.88 4.85 -14.48
C CYS A 50 -11.47 4.24 -15.77
N THR A 51 -10.68 4.13 -16.84
CA THR A 51 -11.16 3.55 -18.11
C THR A 51 -11.55 2.07 -17.97
N PHE A 52 -10.75 1.26 -17.28
CA PHE A 52 -11.02 -0.16 -17.08
C PHE A 52 -12.20 -0.42 -16.15
N ASN A 53 -12.45 0.46 -15.18
CA ASN A 53 -13.59 0.36 -14.26
C ASN A 53 -14.84 1.10 -14.75
N GLY A 54 -14.89 1.51 -16.02
CA GLY A 54 -16.04 2.20 -16.61
C GLY A 54 -16.33 3.59 -16.02
N LEU A 55 -15.35 4.19 -15.32
CA LEU A 55 -15.46 5.50 -14.69
C LEU A 55 -15.11 6.61 -15.66
N ASN A 56 -15.83 7.73 -15.54
CA ASN A 56 -15.49 8.94 -16.26
C ASN A 56 -14.11 9.45 -15.81
N LYS A 57 -13.20 9.73 -16.76
CA LYS A 57 -11.85 10.28 -16.50
C LYS A 57 -11.87 11.59 -15.69
N ALA A 58 -12.98 12.34 -15.75
CA ALA A 58 -13.18 13.52 -14.91
C ALA A 58 -13.20 13.22 -13.40
N LEU A 59 -13.30 11.94 -13.00
CA LEU A 59 -13.22 11.48 -11.62
C LEU A 59 -11.77 11.28 -11.15
N SER A 60 -10.79 11.16 -12.05
CA SER A 60 -9.38 10.94 -11.71
C SER A 60 -8.87 11.91 -10.62
N PRO A 61 -9.09 13.25 -10.71
CA PRO A 61 -8.60 14.18 -9.68
C PRO A 61 -9.23 13.96 -8.30
N ILE A 62 -10.51 13.58 -8.27
CA ILE A 62 -11.24 13.29 -7.02
C ILE A 62 -10.70 11.99 -6.40
N LEU A 63 -10.49 10.96 -7.22
CA LEU A 63 -9.91 9.69 -6.78
C LEU A 63 -8.50 9.88 -6.21
N VAL A 64 -7.65 10.69 -6.85
CA VAL A 64 -6.33 11.06 -6.31
C VAL A 64 -6.45 11.75 -4.96
N ALA A 65 -7.37 12.71 -4.85
CA ALA A 65 -7.58 13.44 -3.61
C ALA A 65 -8.08 12.52 -2.49
N PHE A 66 -8.87 11.49 -2.80
CA PHE A 66 -9.24 10.45 -1.84
C PHE A 66 -8.03 9.62 -1.40
N CYS A 67 -7.16 9.23 -2.32
CA CYS A 67 -5.98 8.39 -2.01
C CYS A 67 -5.06 9.03 -0.96
N SER A 68 -5.00 10.36 -0.83
CA SER A 68 -4.19 10.99 0.24
C SER A 68 -4.67 10.68 1.67
N TYR A 69 -5.94 10.30 1.83
CA TYR A 69 -6.55 9.95 3.12
C TYR A 69 -6.52 8.44 3.41
N MET A 70 -5.93 7.64 2.52
CA MET A 70 -5.87 6.18 2.68
C MET A 70 -4.83 5.78 3.73
N THR A 71 -5.16 4.78 4.54
CA THR A 71 -4.21 4.17 5.48
C THR A 71 -3.13 3.36 4.76
N TRP A 72 -2.02 3.13 5.44
CA TRP A 72 -0.93 2.26 4.96
C TRP A 72 -1.31 0.79 4.99
N ALA A 73 -0.75 -0.02 4.10
CA ALA A 73 -1.04 -1.45 4.02
C ALA A 73 -0.65 -2.25 5.29
N ASP A 74 0.28 -1.75 6.09
CA ASP A 74 0.78 -2.36 7.33
C ASP A 74 0.03 -1.89 8.59
N ASN A 75 -1.10 -1.21 8.44
CA ASN A 75 -1.89 -0.76 9.58
C ASN A 75 -2.50 -1.91 10.40
N GLU A 76 -2.89 -1.59 11.63
CA GLU A 76 -3.45 -2.51 12.63
C GLU A 76 -4.63 -3.36 12.11
N HIS A 77 -5.45 -2.82 11.21
CA HIS A 77 -6.64 -3.50 10.69
C HIS A 77 -6.33 -4.50 9.58
N LYS A 78 -5.06 -4.61 9.12
CA LYS A 78 -4.63 -5.49 8.02
C LYS A 78 -5.43 -5.32 6.72
N ARG A 79 -6.03 -4.15 6.51
CA ARG A 79 -6.80 -3.75 5.32
C ARG A 79 -6.60 -2.27 5.07
N GLN A 80 -6.65 -1.82 3.81
CA GLN A 80 -6.51 -0.39 3.52
C GLN A 80 -7.85 0.31 3.66
N LEU A 81 -7.89 1.34 4.50
CA LEU A 81 -9.10 2.04 4.86
C LEU A 81 -9.05 3.50 4.40
N ILE A 82 -10.21 4.05 4.12
CA ILE A 82 -10.40 5.47 3.87
C ILE A 82 -11.64 6.00 4.61
N TRP A 83 -11.45 7.09 5.36
CA TRP A 83 -12.50 7.74 6.13
C TRP A 83 -13.06 8.95 5.39
N MET A 84 -14.26 8.79 4.84
CA MET A 84 -14.97 9.79 4.03
C MET A 84 -16.09 10.48 4.82
N ASN A 85 -15.74 11.03 5.98
CA ASN A 85 -16.64 11.86 6.77
C ASN A 85 -16.92 13.21 6.08
N LYS A 86 -17.81 14.04 6.66
CA LYS A 86 -18.17 15.34 6.08
C LYS A 86 -16.94 16.25 5.90
N LEU A 87 -16.04 16.28 6.88
CA LEU A 87 -14.84 17.11 6.86
C LEU A 87 -13.89 16.71 5.72
N THR A 88 -13.59 15.41 5.58
CA THR A 88 -12.75 14.90 4.49
C THR A 88 -13.34 15.26 3.13
N LYS A 89 -14.65 15.05 2.94
CA LYS A 89 -15.32 15.37 1.68
C LYS A 89 -15.31 16.87 1.36
N GLN A 90 -15.47 17.72 2.38
CA GLN A 90 -15.37 19.17 2.21
C GLN A 90 -13.94 19.58 1.84
N GLY A 91 -12.93 19.03 2.52
CA GLY A 91 -11.53 19.30 2.18
C GLY A 91 -11.17 18.92 0.74
N VAL A 92 -11.73 17.82 0.23
CA VAL A 92 -11.57 17.43 -1.19
C VAL A 92 -12.28 18.40 -2.12
N ALA A 93 -13.50 18.83 -1.76
CA ALA A 93 -14.28 19.79 -2.53
C ALA A 93 -13.52 21.12 -2.67
N ASP A 94 -13.01 21.63 -1.55
CA ASP A 94 -12.27 22.90 -1.48
C ASP A 94 -10.94 22.81 -2.25
N LYS A 95 -10.19 21.71 -2.07
CA LYS A 95 -8.92 21.46 -2.78
C LYS A 95 -9.08 21.45 -4.30
N LEU A 96 -10.23 20.99 -4.79
CA LEU A 96 -10.51 20.85 -6.21
C LEU A 96 -11.38 21.98 -6.78
N GLY A 97 -11.86 22.91 -5.94
CA GLY A 97 -12.75 23.98 -6.36
C GLY A 97 -14.10 23.49 -6.92
N ILE A 98 -14.63 22.39 -6.37
CA ILE A 98 -15.89 21.78 -6.82
C ILE A 98 -16.92 21.73 -5.68
N GLY A 99 -18.21 21.59 -6.02
CA GLY A 99 -19.26 21.41 -5.02
C GLY A 99 -19.20 20.05 -4.32
N ILE A 100 -19.61 20.01 -3.04
CA ILE A 100 -19.64 18.77 -2.23
C ILE A 100 -20.52 17.67 -2.85
N ASP A 101 -21.58 18.04 -3.56
CA ASP A 101 -22.46 17.07 -4.23
C ASP A 101 -21.74 16.31 -5.35
N ARG A 102 -20.79 16.98 -6.04
CA ARG A 102 -19.94 16.33 -7.04
C ARG A 102 -19.00 15.33 -6.37
N VAL A 103 -18.46 15.65 -5.19
CA VAL A 103 -17.65 14.72 -4.38
C VAL A 103 -18.50 13.53 -3.91
N ASN A 104 -19.72 13.76 -3.44
CA ASN A 104 -20.64 12.70 -3.02
C ASN A 104 -21.02 11.77 -4.18
N LYS A 105 -21.30 12.32 -5.38
CA LYS A 105 -21.58 11.54 -6.58
C LYS A 105 -20.36 10.70 -6.99
N ALA A 106 -19.18 11.32 -7.04
CA ALA A 106 -17.94 10.63 -7.34
C ALA A 106 -17.66 9.48 -6.37
N LEU A 107 -17.88 9.68 -5.06
CA LEU A 107 -17.73 8.61 -4.07
C LEU A 107 -18.70 7.45 -4.32
N LYS A 108 -19.95 7.72 -4.70
CA LYS A 108 -20.90 6.67 -5.08
C LYS A 108 -20.42 5.90 -6.32
N ASP A 109 -19.97 6.60 -7.35
CA ASP A 109 -19.49 5.98 -8.59
C ASP A 109 -18.25 5.10 -8.33
N ILE A 110 -17.30 5.58 -7.51
CA ILE A 110 -16.10 4.85 -7.10
C ILE A 110 -16.48 3.59 -6.30
N VAL A 111 -17.46 3.69 -5.40
CA VAL A 111 -17.94 2.53 -4.63
C VAL A 111 -18.64 1.51 -5.52
N ASN A 112 -19.46 1.96 -6.47
CA ASN A 112 -20.13 1.08 -7.43
C ASN A 112 -19.15 0.39 -8.38
N SER A 113 -17.97 0.97 -8.59
CA SER A 113 -16.90 0.41 -9.42
C SER A 113 -15.96 -0.55 -8.67
N ASP A 114 -16.27 -0.90 -7.43
CA ASP A 114 -15.48 -1.81 -6.58
C ASP A 114 -14.04 -1.34 -6.25
N ILE A 115 -13.73 -0.06 -6.52
CA ILE A 115 -12.48 0.56 -6.09
C ILE A 115 -12.49 0.73 -4.56
N PHE A 116 -13.61 1.20 -4.03
CA PHE A 116 -13.87 1.29 -2.59
C PHE A 116 -15.07 0.40 -2.23
N ARG A 117 -14.93 -0.41 -1.18
CA ARG A 117 -15.97 -1.30 -0.68
C ARG A 117 -16.51 -0.77 0.63
N LYS A 118 -17.83 -0.85 0.80
CA LYS A 118 -18.46 -0.51 2.08
C LYS A 118 -18.09 -1.58 3.10
N ILE A 119 -17.83 -1.15 4.33
CA ILE A 119 -17.65 -2.05 5.47
C ILE A 119 -19.00 -2.15 6.18
N GLU A 120 -19.49 -3.36 6.36
CA GLU A 120 -20.75 -3.59 7.06
C GLU A 120 -20.70 -3.04 8.49
N GLY A 121 -21.79 -2.43 8.95
CA GLY A 121 -21.86 -1.83 10.29
C GLY A 121 -21.10 -0.50 10.47
N VAL A 122 -20.22 -0.11 9.55
CA VAL A 122 -19.38 1.11 9.69
C VAL A 122 -19.80 2.19 8.70
N ARG A 123 -20.16 3.38 9.21
CA ARG A 123 -20.54 4.52 8.38
C ARG A 123 -19.34 5.39 8.04
N GLY A 124 -19.23 5.77 6.77
CA GLY A 124 -18.21 6.72 6.32
C GLY A 124 -16.79 6.15 6.28
N CYS A 125 -16.61 4.86 6.50
CA CYS A 125 -15.36 4.14 6.29
C CYS A 125 -15.54 3.17 5.13
N TYR A 126 -14.51 3.05 4.29
CA TYR A 126 -14.50 2.15 3.15
C TYR A 126 -13.17 1.41 3.11
N GLU A 127 -13.23 0.16 2.68
CA GLU A 127 -12.06 -0.64 2.36
C GLU A 127 -11.62 -0.35 0.91
N VAL A 128 -10.33 -0.22 0.67
CA VAL A 128 -9.78 0.02 -0.67
C VAL A 128 -9.34 -1.29 -1.29
N ASN A 129 -9.77 -1.56 -2.51
CA ASN A 129 -9.40 -2.76 -3.24
C ASN A 129 -7.89 -2.71 -3.61
N PRO A 130 -7.05 -3.56 -2.99
CA PRO A 130 -5.60 -3.49 -3.15
C PRO A 130 -5.13 -3.89 -4.55
N TYR A 131 -5.95 -4.58 -5.34
CA TYR A 131 -5.64 -4.93 -6.73
C TYR A 131 -5.70 -3.71 -7.66
N ILE A 132 -6.46 -2.69 -7.28
CA ILE A 132 -6.65 -1.47 -8.08
C ILE A 132 -5.78 -0.34 -7.55
N ILE A 133 -5.86 -0.07 -6.23
CA ILE A 133 -5.17 1.03 -5.57
C ILE A 133 -4.58 0.52 -4.26
N ALA A 134 -3.30 0.81 -4.01
CA ALA A 134 -2.66 0.41 -2.76
C ALA A 134 -1.58 1.41 -2.33
N ARG A 135 -1.40 1.57 -1.01
CA ARG A 135 -0.39 2.43 -0.36
C ARG A 135 0.41 1.65 0.64
N GLY A 136 1.73 1.63 0.50
CA GLY A 136 2.63 0.97 1.43
C GLY A 136 3.75 0.24 0.72
N LYS A 137 4.54 -0.51 1.50
CA LYS A 137 5.65 -1.28 0.93
C LYS A 137 5.11 -2.48 0.17
N TRP A 138 5.81 -2.86 -0.89
CA TRP A 138 5.40 -3.97 -1.75
C TRP A 138 5.13 -5.29 -1.00
N PRO A 139 5.94 -5.72 -0.01
CA PRO A 139 5.64 -6.94 0.75
C PRO A 139 4.28 -6.90 1.45
N ASP A 140 3.89 -5.73 1.96
CA ASP A 140 2.64 -5.55 2.71
C ASP A 140 1.44 -5.53 1.75
N ILE A 141 1.59 -4.81 0.63
CA ILE A 141 0.60 -4.81 -0.46
C ILE A 141 0.44 -6.22 -1.04
N LYS A 142 1.53 -6.97 -1.21
CA LYS A 142 1.49 -8.35 -1.71
C LYS A 142 0.72 -9.26 -0.76
N ARG A 143 0.82 -9.07 0.56
CA ARG A 143 0.01 -9.82 1.54
C ARG A 143 -1.47 -9.50 1.39
N LEU A 144 -1.84 -8.23 1.16
CA LEU A 144 -3.24 -7.84 0.90
C LEU A 144 -3.80 -8.42 -0.41
N ARG A 145 -2.95 -8.60 -1.43
CA ARG A 145 -3.31 -9.17 -2.73
C ARG A 145 -3.22 -10.69 -2.78
N ALA A 146 -2.72 -11.36 -1.75
CA ALA A 146 -2.55 -12.80 -1.77
C ALA A 146 -3.85 -13.48 -1.33
N ASN A 147 -4.80 -13.64 -2.26
CA ASN A 147 -5.91 -14.58 -2.11
C ASN A 147 -6.22 -15.19 -3.48
N PHE A 148 -6.05 -16.51 -3.58
CA PHE A 148 -6.52 -17.29 -4.71
C PHE A 148 -7.44 -18.39 -4.17
N ASP A 149 -8.75 -18.22 -4.32
CA ASP A 149 -9.67 -19.34 -4.32
C ASP A 149 -9.97 -19.70 -5.79
N PHE A 150 -9.23 -20.67 -6.32
CA PHE A 150 -9.39 -21.19 -7.68
C PHE A 150 -10.70 -21.97 -7.88
N THR A 151 -11.48 -22.16 -6.82
CA THR A 151 -12.67 -23.02 -6.81
C THR A 151 -13.94 -22.23 -7.15
N ASN A 152 -14.06 -20.98 -6.70
CA ASN A 152 -15.30 -20.19 -6.80
C ASN A 152 -15.19 -18.89 -7.64
N GLY A 153 -13.98 -18.48 -8.04
CA GLY A 153 -13.79 -17.31 -8.91
C GLY A 153 -14.13 -15.95 -8.28
N THR A 154 -14.28 -15.88 -6.95
CA THR A 154 -14.53 -14.67 -6.18
C THR A 154 -13.29 -14.20 -5.42
N ILE A 155 -13.13 -12.88 -5.29
CA ILE A 155 -12.04 -12.25 -4.50
C ILE A 155 -12.65 -11.79 -3.17
N GLU A 156 -12.61 -12.66 -2.17
CA GLU A 156 -13.01 -12.34 -0.80
C GLU A 156 -11.77 -12.23 0.10
N PRO A 157 -11.55 -11.09 0.77
CA PRO A 157 -10.49 -10.96 1.76
C PRO A 157 -10.90 -11.69 3.04
N ILE A 158 -10.11 -12.71 3.45
CA ILE A 158 -10.27 -13.32 4.78
C ILE A 158 -9.79 -12.32 5.83
N ILE A 159 -10.70 -11.88 6.68
CA ILE A 159 -10.39 -11.15 7.92
C ILE A 159 -10.21 -12.21 8.99
N GLU A 160 -8.96 -12.52 9.35
CA GLU A 160 -8.71 -13.28 10.59
C GLU A 160 -8.93 -12.34 11.79
N GLU A 161 -10.12 -12.41 12.37
CA GLU A 161 -10.35 -11.92 13.73
C GLU A 161 -9.58 -12.84 14.69
N LYS A 162 -8.45 -12.36 15.22
CA LYS A 162 -7.90 -12.97 16.42
C LYS A 162 -8.82 -12.59 17.57
N GLU A 163 -9.54 -13.56 18.12
CA GLU A 163 -10.10 -13.45 19.46
C GLU A 163 -8.98 -13.01 20.40
N ILE A 164 -9.14 -11.81 20.97
CA ILE A 164 -8.30 -11.35 22.07
C ILE A 164 -8.75 -12.19 23.26
N SER A 165 -7.95 -13.18 23.66
CA SER A 165 -8.21 -13.89 24.91
C SER A 165 -8.11 -12.88 26.05
N GLU A 166 -9.23 -12.65 26.74
CA GLU A 166 -9.27 -11.90 27.99
C GLU A 166 -8.24 -12.51 28.95
N TYR A 167 -7.25 -11.73 29.35
CA TYR A 167 -6.34 -12.10 30.44
C TYR A 167 -7.07 -11.86 31.78
N GLU A 168 -7.03 -12.90 32.62
CA GLU A 168 -7.53 -12.98 34.01
C GLU A 168 -7.12 -11.81 34.91
#